data_AF-A0AAJ3YXX8-F1
#
_entry.id   AF-A0AAJ3YXX8-F1
#
_cell.length_a   1.000
_cell.length_b   1.000
_cell.length_c   1.000
_cell.angle_alpha   90.00
_cell.angle_beta   90.00
_cell.angle_gamma   90.00
#
_symmetry.space_group_name_H-M   'P 1'
#
loop_
_entity.id
_entity.type
_entity.pdbx_description
1 polymer ?
#
loop_
_entity_poly.entity_id
_entity_poly.type
_entity_poly.pdbx_seq_one_letter_code
_entity_poly.pdbx_strand_id
1 'polypeptide(L)'
;MRVRRYLYTLILSSLAATCVYMINLGYFHYIPLVAVTIILIICYAIFAIPVQVFLNRNPKKFNFKYLLIYSFASFLVWYIFAITNNADDVFSVFENAAIYFYSITFAAIFWFWDSVFLQIKSNKEKV
;
A
#
# COMPACT_ATOMS: atom_id res chain seq x y z
N MET A 1 -8.33 -17.04 12.43
CA MET A 1 -7.17 -16.21 12.85
C MET A 1 -6.42 -15.49 11.71
N ARG A 2 -6.36 -16.02 10.46
CA ARG A 2 -5.67 -15.34 9.34
C ARG A 2 -6.34 -14.05 8.86
N VAL A 3 -7.66 -14.02 8.66
CA VAL A 3 -8.41 -12.84 8.15
C VAL A 3 -8.21 -11.59 9.01
N ARG A 4 -8.22 -11.74 10.34
CA ARG A 4 -7.97 -10.63 11.28
C ARG A 4 -6.59 -9.97 11.07
N ARG A 5 -5.56 -10.74 10.72
CA ARG A 5 -4.21 -10.20 10.47
C ARG A 5 -4.15 -9.39 9.17
N TYR A 6 -4.87 -9.82 8.13
CA TYR A 6 -5.02 -9.04 6.90
C TYR A 6 -5.73 -7.72 7.17
N LEU A 7 -6.82 -7.74 7.94
CA LEU A 7 -7.55 -6.53 8.34
C LEU A 7 -6.68 -5.56 9.15
N TYR A 8 -5.92 -6.04 10.14
CA TYR A 8 -5.02 -5.19 10.92
C TYR A 8 -3.93 -4.56 10.04
N THR A 9 -3.33 -5.35 9.15
CA THR A 9 -2.32 -4.85 8.20
C THR A 9 -2.90 -3.75 7.32
N LEU A 10 -4.12 -3.95 6.82
CA LEU A 10 -4.78 -3.01 5.93
C LEU A 10 -5.13 -1.69 6.65
N ILE A 11 -5.74 -1.75 7.83
CA ILE A 11 -6.13 -0.57 8.61
C ILE A 11 -4.91 0.24 9.05
N LEU A 12 -3.85 -0.43 9.54
CA LEU A 12 -2.62 0.25 9.97
C LEU A 12 -1.88 0.87 8.78
N SER A 13 -1.83 0.17 7.65
CA SER A 13 -1.20 0.70 6.43
C SER A 13 -1.97 1.88 5.86
N SER A 14 -3.30 1.82 5.84
CA SER A 14 -4.13 2.94 5.34
C SER A 14 -4.04 4.17 6.24
N LEU A 15 -4.01 3.99 7.56
CA LEU A 15 -3.82 5.09 8.51
C LEU A 15 -2.44 5.74 8.33
N ALA A 16 -1.37 4.94 8.29
CA ALA A 16 -0.01 5.44 8.09
C ALA A 16 0.15 6.16 6.74
N ALA A 17 -0.39 5.59 5.66
CA ALA A 17 -0.36 6.18 4.34
C ALA A 17 -1.16 7.50 4.27
N THR A 18 -2.31 7.58 4.96
CA THR A 18 -3.10 8.82 5.07
C THR A 18 -2.29 9.92 5.77
N CYS A 19 -1.61 9.59 6.87
CA CYS A 19 -0.74 10.56 7.55
C CYS A 19 0.37 11.09 6.63
N VAL A 20 1.04 10.21 5.89
CA VAL A 20 2.07 10.62 4.91
C VAL A 20 1.49 11.54 3.84
N TYR A 21 0.32 11.19 3.29
CA TYR A 21 -0.35 11.99 2.27
C TYR A 21 -0.71 13.38 2.78
N MET A 22 -1.26 13.48 3.99
CA MET A 22 -1.65 14.76 4.59
C MET A 22 -0.45 15.65 4.93
N ILE A 23 0.64 15.07 5.45
CA ILE A 23 1.87 15.80 5.74
C ILE A 23 2.46 16.37 4.45
N ASN A 24 2.52 15.57 3.38
CA ASN A 24 3.11 16.00 2.10
C ASN A 24 2.30 17.14 1.46
N LEU A 25 0.98 17.05 1.53
CA LEU A 25 0.07 18.06 1.00
C LEU A 25 0.02 19.36 1.83
N GLY A 26 0.50 19.36 3.08
CA GLY A 26 0.37 20.51 3.99
C GLY A 26 -1.08 20.84 4.39
N TYR A 27 -2.05 20.04 3.91
CA TYR A 27 -3.48 20.23 4.10
C TYR A 27 -4.01 19.37 5.25
N PHE A 28 -3.67 19.73 6.50
CA PHE A 28 -4.40 19.18 7.66
C PHE A 28 -5.83 19.72 7.79
N HIS A 29 -6.21 20.72 7.00
CA HIS A 29 -7.37 21.57 7.29
C HIS A 29 -8.61 21.34 6.40
N TYR A 30 -8.51 20.70 5.22
CA TYR A 30 -9.58 20.74 4.21
C TYR A 30 -10.15 19.40 3.74
N ILE A 31 -9.42 18.28 3.86
CA ILE A 31 -9.93 16.95 3.46
C ILE A 31 -10.21 16.14 4.72
N PRO A 32 -11.41 15.54 4.88
CA PRO A 32 -11.68 14.66 6.02
C PRO A 32 -10.70 13.49 6.00
N LEU A 33 -9.87 13.37 7.04
CA LEU A 33 -8.92 12.26 7.23
C LEU A 33 -9.58 10.90 7.03
N VAL A 34 -10.82 10.79 7.49
CA VAL A 34 -11.67 9.61 7.33
C VAL A 34 -11.92 9.28 5.85
N ALA A 35 -12.20 10.27 5.00
CA ALA A 35 -12.50 10.05 3.58
C ALA A 35 -11.27 9.50 2.83
N VAL A 36 -10.09 10.11 3.02
CA VAL A 36 -8.83 9.62 2.42
C VAL A 36 -8.50 8.22 2.92
N THR A 37 -8.68 7.97 4.22
CA THR A 37 -8.43 6.66 4.79
C THR A 37 -9.34 5.59 4.18
N ILE A 38 -10.63 5.89 3.99
CA ILE A 38 -11.59 4.95 3.38
C ILE A 38 -11.20 4.66 1.92
N ILE A 39 -10.83 5.67 1.15
CA ILE A 39 -10.38 5.49 -0.24
C ILE A 39 -9.15 4.59 -0.28
N LEU A 40 -8.16 4.84 0.58
CA LEU A 40 -6.95 4.01 0.65
C LEU A 40 -7.23 2.58 1.12
N ILE A 41 -8.19 2.39 2.03
CA ILE A 41 -8.68 1.06 2.43
C ILE A 41 -9.22 0.31 1.21
N ILE A 42 -10.04 0.96 0.38
CA ILE A 42 -10.62 0.35 -0.83
C ILE A 42 -9.52 0.02 -1.83
N CYS A 43 -8.59 0.95 -2.10
CA CYS A 43 -7.45 0.71 -3.00
C CYS A 43 -6.59 -0.46 -2.52
N TYR A 44 -6.25 -0.52 -1.24
CA TYR A 44 -5.50 -1.64 -0.68
C TYR A 44 -6.30 -2.95 -0.67
N ALA A 45 -7.63 -2.88 -0.51
CA ALA A 45 -8.46 -4.08 -0.62
C ALA A 45 -8.42 -4.68 -2.03
N ILE A 46 -8.46 -3.84 -3.07
CA ILE A 46 -8.48 -4.30 -4.47
C ILE A 46 -7.11 -4.75 -4.94
N PHE A 47 -6.06 -3.97 -4.68
CA PHE A 47 -4.73 -4.22 -5.23
C PHE A 47 -3.82 -4.96 -4.27
N ALA A 48 -3.86 -4.61 -2.99
CA ALA A 48 -2.89 -5.13 -2.04
C ALA A 48 -3.31 -6.51 -1.49
N ILE A 49 -4.59 -6.78 -1.23
CA ILE A 49 -5.05 -8.10 -0.75
C ILE A 49 -4.66 -9.23 -1.72
N PRO A 50 -4.89 -9.15 -3.05
CA PRO A 50 -4.45 -10.20 -3.96
C PRO A 50 -2.93 -10.44 -3.90
N VAL A 51 -2.15 -9.36 -3.84
CA VAL A 51 -0.69 -9.42 -3.71
C VAL A 51 -0.31 -10.09 -2.39
N GLN A 52 -0.95 -9.73 -1.26
CA GLN A 52 -0.69 -10.38 0.04
C GLN A 52 -1.02 -11.87 0.02
N VAL A 53 -2.17 -12.24 -0.52
CA VAL A 53 -2.57 -13.65 -0.61
C VAL A 53 -1.58 -14.43 -1.47
N PHE A 54 -1.07 -13.84 -2.55
CA PHE A 54 -0.08 -14.46 -3.42
C PHE A 54 1.29 -14.60 -2.73
N LEU A 55 1.82 -13.53 -2.14
CA LEU A 55 3.13 -13.52 -1.48
C LEU A 55 3.17 -14.38 -0.22
N ASN A 56 2.08 -14.40 0.55
CA ASN A 56 2.01 -15.13 1.81
C ASN A 56 1.80 -16.64 1.64
N ARG A 57 1.74 -17.15 0.40
CA ARG A 57 1.88 -18.60 0.11
C ARG A 57 3.27 -19.11 0.49
N ASN A 58 4.30 -18.27 0.35
CA ASN A 58 5.68 -18.57 0.74
C ASN A 58 6.20 -17.42 1.62
N PRO A 59 5.84 -17.37 2.92
CA PRO A 59 6.18 -16.25 3.79
C PRO A 59 7.70 -16.11 3.92
N LYS A 60 8.22 -14.96 3.49
CA LYS A 60 9.64 -14.58 3.61
C LYS A 60 9.72 -13.19 4.22
N LYS A 61 9.89 -13.13 5.54
CA LYS A 61 9.99 -11.87 6.31
C LYS A 61 10.99 -10.90 5.68
N PHE A 62 10.58 -9.65 5.53
CA PHE A 62 11.43 -8.55 5.08
C PHE A 62 12.20 -8.86 3.78
N ASN A 63 11.59 -9.61 2.88
CA ASN A 63 12.22 -9.89 1.60
C ASN A 63 12.14 -8.67 0.68
N PHE A 64 13.30 -8.20 0.20
CA PHE A 64 13.39 -7.10 -0.75
C PHE A 64 12.65 -7.36 -2.06
N LYS A 65 12.56 -8.63 -2.50
CA LYS A 65 11.75 -9.00 -3.68
C LYS A 65 10.27 -8.65 -3.49
N TYR A 66 9.76 -8.77 -2.27
CA TYR A 66 8.37 -8.44 -1.97
C TYR A 66 8.15 -6.93 -1.96
N LEU A 67 9.13 -6.15 -1.49
CA LEU A 67 9.09 -4.69 -1.58
C LEU A 67 8.99 -4.21 -3.03
N LEU A 68 9.75 -4.83 -3.95
CA LEU A 68 9.66 -4.50 -5.38
C LEU A 68 8.28 -4.79 -5.97
N ILE A 69 7.67 -5.92 -5.61
CA ILE A 69 6.32 -6.28 -6.05
C ILE A 69 5.28 -5.27 -5.52
N TYR A 70 5.37 -4.91 -4.23
CA TYR A 70 4.49 -3.89 -3.65
C TYR A 70 4.71 -2.52 -4.28
N SER A 71 5.95 -2.17 -4.65
CA SER A 71 6.27 -0.92 -5.34
C SER A 71 5.62 -0.87 -6.72
N PHE A 72 5.68 -1.96 -7.47
CA PHE A 72 5.01 -2.05 -8.76
C PHE A 72 3.48 -1.97 -8.63
N ALA A 73 2.89 -2.69 -7.68
CA ALA A 73 1.46 -2.62 -7.43
C ALA A 73 1.02 -1.21 -7.01
N SER A 74 1.77 -0.56 -6.13
CA SER A 74 1.47 0.81 -5.69
C SER A 74 1.63 1.82 -6.81
N PHE A 75 2.62 1.64 -7.68
CA PHE A 75 2.81 2.46 -8.88
C PHE A 75 1.60 2.39 -9.80
N LEU A 76 1.05 1.20 -10.05
CA LEU A 76 -0.16 1.05 -10.86
C LEU A 76 -1.35 1.81 -10.29
N VAL A 77 -1.54 1.81 -8.97
CA VAL A 77 -2.64 2.56 -8.33
C VAL A 77 -2.48 4.07 -8.55
N TRP A 78 -1.28 4.61 -8.30
CA TRP A 78 -1.01 6.03 -8.48
C TRP A 78 -1.03 6.45 -9.94
N TYR A 79 -0.60 5.58 -10.84
CA TYR A 79 -0.68 5.78 -12.28
C TYR A 79 -2.13 5.89 -12.76
N ILE A 80 -3.00 4.95 -12.35
CA ILE A 80 -4.44 5.01 -12.65
C ILE A 80 -5.06 6.28 -12.07
N PHE A 81 -4.71 6.63 -10.83
CA PHE A 81 -5.20 7.84 -10.18
C PHE A 81 -4.77 9.10 -10.92
N ALA A 82 -3.52 9.19 -11.37
CA ALA A 82 -3.00 10.32 -12.13
C ALA A 82 -3.70 10.48 -13.49
N ILE A 83 -3.91 9.39 -14.22
CA ILE A 83 -4.64 9.41 -15.51
C ILE A 83 -6.08 9.89 -15.30
N THR A 84 -6.73 9.46 -14.22
CA THR A 84 -8.13 9.80 -13.93
C THR A 84 -8.30 11.27 -13.51
N ASN A 85 -7.28 11.91 -12.95
CA ASN A 85 -7.32 13.27 -12.38
C ASN A 85 -6.66 14.35 -13.26
N ASN A 86 -6.78 14.26 -14.59
CA ASN A 86 -6.28 15.23 -15.58
C ASN A 86 -4.84 15.00 -16.06
N ALA A 87 -4.49 13.78 -16.47
CA ALA A 87 -3.36 13.62 -17.38
C ALA A 87 -3.85 13.90 -18.81
N ASP A 88 -3.48 15.06 -19.37
CA ASP A 88 -3.77 15.39 -20.78
C ASP A 88 -3.12 14.39 -21.75
N ASP A 89 -2.03 13.75 -21.30
CA ASP A 89 -1.30 12.69 -21.99
C ASP A 89 -0.94 11.58 -20.98
N VAL A 90 -1.04 10.33 -21.41
CA VAL A 90 -0.67 9.13 -20.65
C VAL A 90 0.83 9.16 -20.27
N PHE A 91 1.66 9.80 -21.08
CA PHE A 91 3.10 9.89 -20.83
C PHE A 91 3.50 11.00 -19.86
N SER A 92 2.69 12.05 -19.69
CA SER A 92 3.00 13.16 -18.75
C SER A 92 3.01 12.71 -17.29
N VAL A 93 2.35 11.57 -17.00
CA VAL A 93 2.35 10.92 -15.70
C VAL A 93 3.76 10.53 -15.25
N PHE A 94 4.66 10.16 -16.18
CA PHE A 94 6.04 9.79 -15.85
C PHE A 94 6.91 11.00 -15.46
N GLU A 95 6.48 12.23 -15.75
CA GLU A 95 7.19 13.44 -15.35
C GLU A 95 6.87 13.85 -13.90
N ASN A 96 5.80 13.29 -13.33
CA ASN A 96 5.35 13.65 -12.00
C ASN A 96 6.12 12.92 -10.90
N ALA A 97 7.12 13.61 -10.32
CA ALA A 97 7.93 13.12 -9.22
C ALA A 97 7.11 12.64 -7.99
N ALA A 98 5.92 13.21 -7.77
CA ALA A 98 5.07 12.82 -6.64
C ALA A 98 4.58 11.37 -6.75
N ILE A 99 4.36 10.87 -7.97
CA ILE A 99 3.88 9.49 -8.20
C ILE A 99 4.92 8.48 -7.72
N TYR A 100 6.20 8.71 -8.04
CA TYR A 100 7.28 7.84 -7.57
C TYR A 100 7.43 7.90 -6.05
N PHE A 101 7.38 9.10 -5.48
CA PHE A 101 7.45 9.29 -4.02
C PHE A 101 6.35 8.53 -3.29
N TYR A 102 5.10 8.70 -3.70
CA TYR A 102 3.98 8.01 -3.08
C TYR A 102 4.02 6.51 -3.31
N SER A 103 4.39 6.06 -4.51
CA SER A 103 4.50 4.63 -4.84
C SER A 103 5.50 3.91 -3.95
N ILE A 104 6.70 4.48 -3.77
CA ILE A 104 7.75 3.89 -2.94
C ILE A 104 7.34 3.94 -1.46
N THR A 105 6.85 5.08 -1.00
CA THR A 105 6.51 5.28 0.42
C THR A 105 5.36 4.37 0.85
N PHE A 106 4.30 4.27 0.04
CA PHE A 106 3.14 3.46 0.35
C PHE A 106 3.47 1.97 0.26
N ALA A 107 4.26 1.57 -0.73
CA ALA A 107 4.78 0.21 -0.82
C ALA A 107 5.62 -0.16 0.39
N ALA A 108 6.48 0.72 0.88
CA ALA A 108 7.30 0.49 2.07
C ALA A 108 6.45 0.32 3.34
N ILE A 109 5.46 1.20 3.55
CA ILE A 109 4.51 1.10 4.66
C ILE A 109 3.79 -0.25 4.63
N PHE A 110 3.24 -0.61 3.48
CA PHE A 110 2.46 -1.83 3.33
C PHE A 110 3.33 -3.09 3.51
N TRP A 111 4.50 -3.11 2.87
CA TRP A 111 5.47 -4.19 3.00
C TRP A 111 5.95 -4.39 4.43
N PHE A 112 6.14 -3.30 5.18
CA PHE A 112 6.53 -3.35 6.58
C PHE A 112 5.45 -4.05 7.41
N TRP A 113 4.20 -3.59 7.32
CA TRP A 113 3.10 -4.18 8.10
C TRP A 113 2.77 -5.61 7.68
N ASP A 114 2.84 -5.93 6.39
CA ASP A 114 2.69 -7.30 5.88
C ASP A 114 3.77 -8.24 6.45
N SER A 115 5.02 -7.77 6.48
CA SER A 115 6.14 -8.52 7.07
C SER A 115 5.97 -8.75 8.58
N VAL A 116 5.42 -7.76 9.30
CA VAL A 116 5.19 -7.82 10.75
C VAL A 116 4.06 -8.79 11.11
N PHE A 117 2.89 -8.67 10.45
CA PHE A 117 1.70 -9.40 10.87
C PHE A 117 1.44 -10.72 10.12
N LEU A 118 1.78 -10.78 8.83
CA LEU A 118 1.33 -11.86 7.94
C LEU A 118 2.44 -12.85 7.62
N GLN A 119 3.68 -12.39 7.48
CA GLN A 119 4.83 -13.25 7.15
C GLN A 119 5.47 -13.90 8.39
N ILE A 120 4.74 -14.06 9.48
CA ILE A 120 5.19 -14.85 10.64
C ILE A 120 5.17 -16.32 10.23
N LYS A 121 6.35 -16.91 10.02
CA LYS A 121 6.52 -18.37 9.85
C LYS A 121 5.64 -19.08 10.89
N SER A 122 4.70 -19.90 10.45
CA SER A 122 4.13 -20.94 11.30
C SER A 122 5.26 -21.89 11.65
N ASN A 123 5.98 -21.62 12.73
CA ASN A 123 6.85 -22.61 13.36
C ASN A 123 6.03 -23.50 14.31
N LYS A 124 4.74 -23.72 14.01
CA LYS A 124 3.77 -24.44 14.85
C LYS A 124 3.02 -25.57 14.12
N GLU A 125 3.52 -26.02 12.96
CA GLU A 125 3.02 -27.24 12.29
C GLU A 125 4.11 -28.32 12.17
N LYS A 126 5.06 -28.31 13.12
CA LYS A 126 6.00 -29.42 13.34
C LYS A 126 6.18 -29.67 14.85
N VAL A 127 5.09 -30.00 15.53
CA VAL A 127 5.09 -30.74 16.80
C VAL A 127 3.92 -31.69 16.76
#